data_AF-F8PHA4-F1
#
_entry.id   AF-F8PHA4-F1
#
_cell.length_a   1.000
_cell.length_b   1.000
_cell.length_c   1.000
_cell.angle_alpha   90.00
_cell.angle_beta   90.00
_cell.angle_gamma   90.00
#
_symmetry.space_group_name_H-M   'P 1'
#
loop_
_entity.id
_entity.type
_entity.pdbx_description
1 polymer ?
#
loop_
_entity_poly.entity_id
_entity_poly.type
_entity_poly.pdbx_seq_one_letter_code
_entity_poly.pdbx_strand_id
1 'polypeptide(L)'
;MSLQPDMNSLLHNMRAQFQALTNQLAKIQAAPAAESTVERKFNKKVEIVADPGAFKGDRECYTAGVWPTRDDLKVEIEKYFKPQAERDWARQQICTFKQGNMRTDDFVTRFLALSIQGGLGNEHAHAVELLERNVNPHIAEQLYLQDMRNKNLSQAAEEHLPWSVAPARQTIGCLILVKIK
;
A
#
# COMPACT_ATOMS: atom_id res chain seq x y z
N MET A 1 -17.78 -15.92 49.12
CA MET A 1 -16.48 -16.57 48.88
C MET A 1 -16.17 -16.42 47.40
N SER A 2 -15.27 -15.52 47.03
CA SER A 2 -14.91 -15.27 45.62
C SER A 2 -13.77 -16.22 45.24
N LEU A 3 -14.03 -17.15 44.30
CA LEU A 3 -12.99 -17.98 43.69
C LEU A 3 -12.21 -17.11 42.70
N GLN A 4 -11.08 -16.54 43.14
CA GLN A 4 -10.10 -16.00 42.19
C GLN A 4 -9.40 -17.17 41.49
N PRO A 5 -9.27 -17.15 40.16
CA PRO A 5 -8.52 -18.17 39.44
C PRO A 5 -7.05 -18.13 39.88
N ASP A 6 -6.54 -19.30 40.26
CA ASP A 6 -5.14 -19.50 40.61
C ASP A 6 -4.24 -19.03 39.45
N MET A 7 -3.27 -18.16 39.73
CA MET A 7 -2.39 -17.57 38.71
C MET A 7 -1.64 -18.64 37.91
N ASN A 8 -1.35 -19.79 38.53
CA ASN A 8 -0.75 -20.92 37.84
C ASN A 8 -1.72 -21.55 36.83
N SER A 9 -3.02 -21.65 37.17
CA SER A 9 -4.02 -22.19 36.24
C SER A 9 -4.20 -21.29 35.01
N LEU A 10 -4.11 -19.96 35.19
CA LEU A 10 -4.15 -19.00 34.09
C LEU A 10 -2.92 -19.16 33.17
N LEU A 11 -1.73 -19.26 33.76
CA LEU A 11 -0.48 -19.46 33.01
C LEU A 11 -0.49 -20.77 32.22
N HIS A 12 -0.99 -21.86 32.83
CA HIS A 12 -1.12 -23.16 32.17
C HIS A 12 -2.12 -23.12 31.01
N ASN A 13 -3.26 -22.43 31.18
CA ASN A 13 -4.25 -22.27 30.12
C ASN A 13 -3.67 -21.45 28.94
N MET A 14 -2.97 -20.36 29.23
CA MET A 14 -2.31 -19.56 28.18
C MET A 14 -1.26 -20.37 27.41
N ARG A 15 -0.45 -21.19 28.10
CA ARG A 15 0.49 -22.11 27.44
C ARG A 15 -0.21 -23.13 26.55
N ALA A 16 -1.33 -23.70 27.01
CA ALA A 16 -2.12 -24.65 26.24
C ALA A 16 -2.72 -24.01 24.96
N GLN A 17 -3.22 -22.77 25.06
CA GLN A 17 -3.72 -22.04 23.89
C GLN A 17 -2.61 -21.71 22.89
N PHE A 18 -1.43 -21.30 23.38
CA PHE A 18 -0.29 -21.01 22.51
C PHE A 18 0.19 -22.28 21.77
N GLN A 19 0.21 -23.41 22.45
CA GLN A 19 0.51 -24.71 21.84
C GLN A 19 -0.54 -25.12 20.80
N ALA A 20 -1.83 -24.91 21.09
CA ALA A 20 -2.90 -25.20 20.14
C ALA A 20 -2.78 -24.36 18.85
N LEU A 21 -2.49 -23.06 18.98
CA LEU A 21 -2.24 -22.17 17.83
C LEU A 21 -0.98 -22.57 17.05
N THR A 22 0.09 -22.97 17.75
CA THR A 22 1.33 -23.43 17.11
C THR A 22 1.09 -24.71 16.31
N ASN A 23 0.31 -25.64 16.84
CA ASN A 23 -0.06 -26.88 16.16
C ASN A 23 -0.98 -26.63 14.95
N GLN A 24 -1.86 -25.64 15.02
CA GLN A 24 -2.65 -25.21 13.86
C GLN A 24 -1.76 -24.60 12.77
N LEU A 25 -0.79 -23.77 13.13
CA LEU A 25 0.14 -23.16 12.18
C LEU A 25 1.04 -24.22 11.50
N ALA A 26 1.52 -25.20 12.26
CA ALA A 26 2.32 -26.31 11.72
C ALA A 26 1.51 -27.16 10.72
N LYS A 27 0.20 -27.37 10.95
CA LYS A 27 -0.68 -28.05 9.99
C LYS A 27 -0.85 -27.26 8.69
N ILE A 28 -0.91 -25.93 8.76
CA ILE A 28 -0.97 -25.06 7.57
C ILE A 28 0.36 -25.09 6.80
N GLN A 29 1.50 -25.17 7.51
CA GLN A 29 2.83 -25.22 6.91
C GLN A 29 3.23 -26.60 6.37
N ALA A 30 2.66 -27.68 6.90
CA ALA A 30 2.95 -29.06 6.47
C ALA A 30 2.09 -29.54 5.30
N ALA A 31 1.06 -28.79 4.90
CA ALA A 31 0.40 -29.01 3.63
C ALA A 31 1.38 -28.69 2.49
N PRO A 32 1.44 -29.49 1.40
CA PRO A 32 2.23 -29.12 0.22
C PRO A 32 1.78 -27.73 -0.20
N ALA A 33 2.71 -26.88 -0.60
CA ALA A 33 2.47 -25.51 -1.04
C ALA A 33 1.50 -25.49 -2.23
N ALA A 34 0.21 -25.61 -1.94
CA ALA A 34 -0.84 -25.10 -2.77
C ALA A 34 -0.56 -23.61 -2.82
N GLU A 35 -0.16 -23.15 -4.00
CA GLU A 35 -0.12 -21.75 -4.38
C GLU A 35 -1.21 -21.00 -3.61
N SER A 36 -0.86 -19.92 -2.94
CA SER A 36 -1.82 -19.13 -2.18
C SER A 36 -3.03 -18.83 -3.05
N THR A 37 -4.13 -19.56 -2.86
CA THR A 37 -5.40 -19.40 -3.59
C THR A 37 -6.17 -18.18 -3.12
N VAL A 38 -5.47 -17.11 -2.75
CA VAL A 38 -6.03 -15.78 -2.90
C VAL A 38 -5.90 -15.51 -4.38
N GLU A 39 -6.92 -15.87 -5.16
CA GLU A 39 -6.97 -15.55 -6.59
C GLU A 39 -6.57 -14.08 -6.75
N ARG A 40 -5.40 -13.85 -7.37
CA ARG A 40 -4.91 -12.53 -7.70
C ARG A 40 -5.85 -12.03 -8.80
N LYS A 41 -6.97 -11.43 -8.39
CA LYS A 41 -8.07 -11.10 -9.30
C LYS A 41 -7.61 -9.97 -10.22
N PHE A 42 -7.39 -10.30 -11.48
CA PHE A 42 -7.04 -9.35 -12.52
C PHE A 42 -8.31 -8.56 -12.89
N ASN A 43 -8.48 -7.37 -12.33
CA ASN A 43 -9.67 -6.52 -12.55
C ASN A 43 -9.67 -5.82 -13.93
N LYS A 44 -8.99 -6.37 -14.94
CA LYS A 44 -8.86 -5.75 -16.26
C LYS A 44 -9.87 -6.37 -17.23
N LYS A 45 -10.62 -5.50 -17.92
CA LYS A 45 -11.54 -5.91 -19.00
C LYS A 45 -10.70 -6.35 -20.20
N VAL A 46 -10.72 -7.64 -20.52
CA VAL A 46 -10.09 -8.19 -21.73
C VAL A 46 -11.14 -8.19 -22.83
N GLU A 47 -10.84 -7.52 -23.94
CA GLU A 47 -11.62 -7.62 -25.16
C GLU A 47 -11.04 -8.76 -26.00
N ILE A 48 -11.83 -9.81 -26.20
CA ILE A 48 -11.43 -10.93 -27.04
C ILE A 48 -11.71 -10.53 -28.49
N VAL A 49 -10.65 -10.23 -29.23
CA VAL A 49 -10.74 -9.97 -30.67
C VAL A 49 -10.90 -11.32 -31.38
N ALA A 50 -12.11 -11.61 -31.87
CA ALA A 50 -12.43 -12.88 -32.52
C ALA A 50 -11.88 -13.00 -33.96
N ASP A 51 -11.46 -11.88 -34.56
CA ASP A 51 -10.82 -11.83 -35.86
C ASP A 51 -9.29 -11.69 -35.70
N PRO A 52 -8.51 -12.75 -35.94
CA PRO A 52 -7.05 -12.68 -35.89
C PRO A 52 -6.47 -11.62 -36.85
N GLY A 53 -7.20 -11.28 -37.92
CA GLY A 53 -6.83 -10.25 -38.89
C GLY A 53 -6.90 -8.83 -38.34
N ALA A 54 -7.66 -8.59 -37.27
CA ALA A 54 -7.77 -7.29 -36.60
C ALA A 54 -6.69 -7.07 -35.51
N PHE A 55 -5.94 -8.12 -35.14
CA PHE A 55 -4.86 -8.01 -34.16
C PHE A 55 -3.62 -7.36 -34.79
N LYS A 56 -3.17 -6.25 -34.17
CA LYS A 56 -2.07 -5.40 -34.65
C LYS A 56 -0.72 -5.69 -33.96
N GLY A 57 -0.66 -6.69 -33.08
CA GLY A 57 0.57 -7.15 -32.43
C GLY A 57 1.40 -8.08 -33.32
N ASP A 58 2.50 -8.60 -32.78
CA ASP A 58 3.51 -9.36 -33.53
C ASP A 58 2.90 -10.53 -34.31
N ARG A 59 2.75 -10.31 -35.62
CA ARG A 59 2.09 -11.21 -36.57
C ARG A 59 3.00 -12.36 -37.01
N GLU A 60 4.21 -12.41 -36.49
CA GLU A 60 5.31 -13.28 -36.94
C GLU A 60 5.00 -14.76 -36.69
N CYS A 61 4.32 -15.11 -35.60
CA CYS A 61 3.94 -16.49 -35.30
C CYS A 61 2.85 -17.02 -36.26
N TYR A 62 1.95 -16.14 -36.70
CA TYR A 62 0.87 -16.49 -37.63
C TYR A 62 1.36 -16.76 -39.05
N THR A 63 2.40 -16.06 -39.51
CA THR A 63 2.98 -16.24 -40.85
C THR A 63 4.03 -17.35 -40.90
N ALA A 64 4.76 -17.60 -39.80
CA ALA A 64 5.79 -18.64 -39.74
C ALA A 64 5.26 -20.06 -39.50
N GLY A 65 4.01 -20.22 -39.05
CA GLY A 65 3.43 -21.52 -38.68
C GLY A 65 4.04 -22.14 -37.42
N VAL A 66 4.92 -21.40 -36.74
CA VAL A 66 5.57 -21.80 -35.49
C VAL A 66 4.83 -21.08 -34.36
N TRP A 67 4.02 -21.85 -33.64
CA TRP A 67 3.33 -21.34 -32.45
C TRP A 67 4.28 -21.37 -31.24
N PRO A 68 4.30 -20.31 -30.42
CA PRO A 68 5.05 -20.32 -29.18
C PRO A 68 4.55 -21.43 -28.25
N THR A 69 5.44 -21.96 -27.43
CA THR A 69 5.05 -22.95 -26.42
C THR A 69 4.12 -22.31 -25.39
N ARG A 70 3.41 -23.14 -24.63
CA ARG A 70 2.56 -22.66 -23.53
C ARG A 70 3.33 -21.79 -22.54
N ASP A 71 4.60 -22.11 -22.30
CA ASP A 71 5.46 -21.36 -21.37
C ASP A 71 5.86 -20.01 -21.96
N ASP A 72 6.18 -19.94 -23.27
CA ASP A 72 6.46 -18.67 -23.97
C ASP A 72 5.24 -17.73 -23.92
N LEU A 73 4.04 -18.27 -24.14
CA LEU A 73 2.79 -17.51 -24.03
C LEU A 73 2.55 -17.01 -22.61
N LYS A 74 2.82 -17.85 -21.60
CA LYS A 74 2.69 -17.45 -20.19
C LYS A 74 3.60 -16.27 -19.86
N VAL A 75 4.87 -16.31 -20.30
CA VAL A 75 5.83 -15.22 -20.08
C VAL A 75 5.38 -13.92 -20.74
N GLU A 76 4.91 -14.00 -21.99
CA GLU A 76 4.47 -12.81 -22.72
C GLU A 76 3.22 -12.18 -22.09
N ILE A 77 2.27 -13.01 -21.62
CA ILE A 77 1.11 -12.52 -20.85
C ILE A 77 1.56 -11.87 -19.54
N GLU A 78 2.43 -12.52 -18.76
CA GLU A 78 2.92 -11.95 -17.50
C GLU A 78 3.60 -10.59 -17.70
N LYS A 79 4.39 -10.44 -18.77
CA LYS A 79 5.07 -9.19 -19.13
C LYS A 79 4.09 -8.01 -19.26
N TYR A 80 2.91 -8.21 -19.86
CA TYR A 80 1.93 -7.13 -20.04
C TYR A 80 1.05 -6.89 -18.81
N PHE A 81 0.70 -7.95 -18.07
CA PHE A 81 -0.30 -7.84 -17.00
C PHE A 81 0.29 -7.67 -15.60
N LYS A 82 1.47 -8.24 -15.34
CA LYS A 82 2.09 -8.25 -14.00
C LYS A 82 2.43 -6.85 -13.48
N PRO A 83 3.06 -5.94 -14.26
CA PRO A 83 3.35 -4.60 -13.76
C PRO A 83 2.09 -3.81 -13.36
N GLN A 84 1.00 -3.96 -14.13
CA GLN A 84 -0.26 -3.28 -13.82
C GLN A 84 -0.95 -3.90 -12.60
N ALA A 85 -0.97 -5.23 -12.51
CA ALA A 85 -1.58 -5.93 -11.38
C ALA A 85 -0.86 -5.61 -10.06
N GLU A 86 0.46 -5.45 -10.07
CA GLU A 86 1.24 -5.05 -8.90
C GLU A 86 0.94 -3.61 -8.47
N ARG A 87 0.78 -2.69 -9.44
CA ARG A 87 0.35 -1.30 -9.16
C ARG A 87 -1.05 -1.26 -8.55
N ASP A 88 -1.99 -1.98 -9.15
CA ASP A 88 -3.39 -2.00 -8.71
C ASP A 88 -3.51 -2.62 -7.31
N TRP A 89 -2.75 -3.69 -7.05
CA TRP A 89 -2.66 -4.28 -5.72
C TRP A 89 -2.11 -3.28 -4.70
N ALA A 90 -1.01 -2.59 -5.01
CA ALA A 90 -0.41 -1.61 -4.10
C ALA A 90 -1.39 -0.45 -3.81
N ARG A 91 -2.12 0.03 -4.81
CA ARG A 91 -3.19 1.05 -4.65
C ARG A 91 -4.29 0.54 -3.72
N GLN A 92 -4.77 -0.70 -3.88
CA GLN A 92 -5.76 -1.29 -2.98
C GLN A 92 -5.24 -1.43 -1.54
N GLN A 93 -3.98 -1.82 -1.37
CA GLN A 93 -3.36 -1.88 -0.05
C GLN A 93 -3.32 -0.51 0.60
N ILE A 94 -2.91 0.55 -0.12
CA ILE A 94 -2.91 1.91 0.45
C ILE A 94 -4.32 2.34 0.85
N CYS A 95 -5.35 2.09 0.03
CA CYS A 95 -6.72 2.51 0.35
C CYS A 95 -7.28 1.92 1.66
N THR A 96 -6.79 0.74 2.05
CA THR A 96 -7.21 -0.01 3.24
C THR A 96 -6.23 0.12 4.41
N PHE A 97 -5.00 0.56 4.15
CA PHE A 97 -3.95 0.72 5.15
C PHE A 97 -4.23 1.89 6.08
N LYS A 98 -4.31 1.63 7.39
CA LYS A 98 -4.43 2.67 8.43
C LYS A 98 -3.22 2.62 9.35
N GLN A 99 -2.75 3.79 9.79
CA GLN A 99 -1.66 3.88 10.75
C GLN A 99 -2.01 3.17 12.07
N GLY A 100 -3.22 3.38 12.60
CA GLY A 100 -3.63 2.81 13.89
C GLY A 100 -2.66 3.22 15.00
N ASN A 101 -2.17 2.24 15.76
CA ASN A 101 -1.18 2.43 16.84
C ASN A 101 0.27 2.17 16.40
N MET A 102 0.52 2.06 15.09
CA MET A 102 1.86 1.85 14.55
C MET A 102 2.72 3.10 14.73
N ARG A 103 4.01 2.89 14.98
CA ARG A 103 4.98 3.98 15.05
C ARG A 103 5.00 4.74 13.73
N THR A 104 5.15 6.06 13.81
CA THR A 104 5.04 6.95 12.65
C THR A 104 6.09 6.63 11.58
N ASP A 105 7.32 6.28 11.99
CA ASP A 105 8.38 5.86 11.06
C ASP A 105 8.01 4.60 10.28
N ASP A 106 7.54 3.55 10.96
CA ASP A 106 7.10 2.30 10.31
C ASP A 106 5.94 2.55 9.32
N PHE A 107 5.00 3.41 9.72
CA PHE A 107 3.90 3.82 8.84
C PHE A 107 4.40 4.55 7.60
N VAL A 108 5.27 5.55 7.76
CA VAL A 108 5.84 6.35 6.66
C VAL A 108 6.61 5.45 5.70
N THR A 109 7.48 4.58 6.22
CA THR A 109 8.25 3.64 5.39
C THR A 109 7.33 2.75 4.55
N ARG A 110 6.29 2.18 5.16
CA ARG A 110 5.36 1.30 4.44
C ARG A 110 4.48 2.05 3.44
N PHE A 111 4.01 3.24 3.80
CA PHE A 111 3.22 4.09 2.92
C PHE A 111 4.03 4.52 1.68
N LEU A 112 5.29 4.93 1.87
CA LEU A 112 6.19 5.30 0.77
C LEU A 112 6.47 4.14 -0.17
N ALA A 113 6.78 2.96 0.38
CA ALA A 113 7.03 1.76 -0.42
C ALA A 113 5.82 1.41 -1.30
N LEU A 114 4.61 1.41 -0.72
CA LEU A 114 3.39 1.14 -1.47
C LEU A 114 3.10 2.26 -2.49
N SER A 115 3.44 3.52 -2.20
CA SER A 115 3.18 4.65 -3.09
C SER A 115 4.07 4.59 -4.33
N ILE A 116 5.33 4.19 -4.16
CA ILE A 116 6.27 3.93 -5.25
C ILE A 116 5.77 2.74 -6.08
N GLN A 117 5.40 1.64 -5.43
CA GLN A 117 4.92 0.44 -6.10
C GLN A 117 3.58 0.68 -6.84
N GLY A 118 2.69 1.48 -6.26
CA GLY A 118 1.40 1.88 -6.85
C GLY A 118 1.53 2.94 -7.95
N GLY A 119 2.74 3.43 -8.21
CA GLY A 119 2.99 4.48 -9.20
C GLY A 119 2.30 5.80 -8.85
N LEU A 120 2.24 6.18 -7.57
CA LEU A 120 1.67 7.45 -7.10
C LEU A 120 2.66 8.61 -7.12
N GLY A 121 3.93 8.36 -7.48
CA GLY A 121 4.99 9.38 -7.46
C GLY A 121 4.74 10.57 -8.41
N ASN A 122 3.92 10.40 -9.44
CA ASN A 122 3.48 11.45 -10.36
C ASN A 122 2.08 12.01 -10.02
N GLU A 123 1.37 11.41 -9.06
CA GLU A 123 0.02 11.80 -8.63
C GLU A 123 0.08 12.45 -7.24
N HIS A 124 0.87 13.52 -7.08
CA HIS A 124 1.16 14.10 -5.77
C HIS A 124 -0.11 14.44 -4.96
N ALA A 125 -1.12 15.03 -5.60
CA ALA A 125 -2.39 15.36 -4.94
C ALA A 125 -3.10 14.13 -4.37
N HIS A 126 -3.11 13.03 -5.12
CA HIS A 126 -3.76 11.77 -4.73
C HIS A 126 -2.95 11.06 -3.64
N ALA A 127 -1.62 11.11 -3.69
CA ALA A 127 -0.75 10.59 -2.63
C ALA A 127 -0.97 11.32 -1.30
N VAL A 128 -1.13 12.65 -1.33
CA VAL A 128 -1.44 13.45 -0.15
C VAL A 128 -2.82 13.10 0.42
N GLU A 129 -3.85 13.00 -0.41
CA GLU A 129 -5.20 12.61 0.03
C GLU A 129 -5.19 11.24 0.73
N LEU A 130 -4.52 10.25 0.13
CA LEU A 130 -4.41 8.92 0.71
C LEU A 130 -3.64 8.93 2.03
N LEU A 131 -2.58 9.75 2.14
CA LEU A 131 -1.83 9.90 3.37
C LEU A 131 -2.69 10.49 4.49
N GLU A 132 -3.37 11.61 4.21
CA GLU A 132 -4.27 12.28 5.17
C GLU A 132 -5.37 11.32 5.65
N ARG A 133 -5.94 10.52 4.75
CA ARG A 133 -6.98 9.55 5.09
C ARG A 133 -6.46 8.42 5.99
N ASN A 134 -5.17 8.10 5.92
CA ASN A 134 -4.59 6.89 6.51
C ASN A 134 -3.76 7.15 7.76
N VAL A 135 -3.28 8.39 7.96
CA VAL A 135 -2.62 8.84 9.19
C VAL A 135 -3.59 8.78 10.37
N ASN A 136 -3.06 8.52 11.57
CA ASN A 136 -3.86 8.57 12.78
C ASN A 136 -4.45 9.98 12.97
N PRO A 137 -5.78 10.13 13.19
CA PRO A 137 -6.42 11.44 13.34
C PRO A 137 -5.73 12.35 14.36
N HIS A 138 -5.24 11.80 15.47
CA HIS A 138 -4.54 12.59 16.49
C HIS A 138 -3.24 13.21 15.96
N ILE A 139 -2.52 12.50 15.09
CA ILE A 139 -1.30 13.01 14.45
C ILE A 139 -1.66 14.07 13.41
N ALA A 140 -2.71 13.85 12.63
CA ALA A 140 -3.22 14.83 11.68
C ALA A 140 -3.63 16.14 12.38
N GLU A 141 -4.33 16.04 13.51
CA GLU A 141 -4.68 17.18 14.36
C GLU A 141 -3.44 17.91 14.91
N GLN A 142 -2.45 17.16 15.41
CA GLN A 142 -1.21 17.77 15.89
C GLN A 142 -0.47 18.51 14.79
N LEU A 143 -0.41 17.96 13.58
CA LEU A 143 0.19 18.61 12.41
C LEU A 143 -0.58 19.88 12.03
N TYR A 144 -1.92 19.83 12.01
CA TYR A 144 -2.76 20.99 11.74
C TYR A 144 -2.54 22.11 12.76
N LEU A 145 -2.54 21.79 14.05
CA LEU A 145 -2.32 22.75 15.13
C LEU A 145 -0.90 23.35 15.10
N GLN A 146 0.12 22.54 14.76
CA GLN A 146 1.47 23.04 14.58
C GLN A 146 1.59 23.97 13.38
N ASP A 147 0.99 23.62 12.24
CA ASP A 147 0.99 24.48 11.04
C ASP A 147 0.29 25.82 11.33
N MET A 148 -0.84 25.79 12.04
CA MET A 148 -1.54 27.00 12.50
C MET A 148 -0.68 27.85 13.45
N ARG A 149 0.02 27.24 14.42
CA ARG A 149 0.96 27.97 15.30
C ARG A 149 2.12 28.58 14.50
N ASN A 150 2.66 27.84 13.54
CA ASN A 150 3.77 28.30 12.71
C ASN A 150 3.36 29.50 11.85
N LYS A 151 2.15 29.48 11.26
CA LYS A 151 1.58 30.61 10.50
C LYS A 151 1.41 31.86 11.36
N ASN A 152 0.93 31.71 12.58
CA ASN A 152 0.81 32.85 13.50
C ASN A 152 2.19 33.42 13.87
N LEU A 153 3.20 32.57 14.05
CA LEU A 153 4.58 33.00 14.31
C LEU A 153 5.24 33.66 13.09
N SER A 154 4.99 33.14 11.89
CA SER A 154 5.49 33.77 10.65
C SER A 154 4.81 35.11 10.39
N GLN A 155 3.51 35.22 10.64
CA GLN A 155 2.78 36.48 10.51
C GLN A 155 3.23 37.52 11.54
N ALA A 156 3.49 37.11 12.79
CA ALA A 156 4.07 37.98 13.82
C ALA A 156 5.51 38.41 13.50
N ALA A 157 6.25 37.61 12.72
CA ALA A 157 7.59 37.95 12.23
C ALA A 157 7.57 38.79 10.94
N GLU A 158 6.52 38.68 10.12
CA GLU A 158 6.33 39.44 8.87
C GLU A 158 5.75 40.84 9.07
N GLU A 159 5.20 41.19 10.24
CA GLU A 159 4.84 42.58 10.59
C GLU A 159 6.02 43.57 10.52
N HIS A 160 7.24 43.09 10.24
CA HIS A 160 8.44 43.90 10.06
C HIS A 160 9.05 43.91 8.64
N LEU A 161 8.51 43.20 7.64
CA LEU A 161 9.08 43.22 6.27
C LEU A 161 8.03 43.18 5.15
N PRO A 162 8.10 44.09 4.14
CA PRO A 162 7.11 44.19 3.08
C PRO A 162 7.53 43.37 1.85
N TRP A 163 7.11 42.10 1.74
CA TRP A 163 6.80 41.48 0.44
C TRP A 163 6.03 40.17 0.63
N SER A 164 4.87 40.11 -0.01
CA SER A 164 3.87 39.05 0.10
C SER A 164 4.24 37.78 -0.66
N VAL A 165 4.17 36.61 0.00
CA VAL A 165 3.92 35.31 -0.69
C VAL A 165 3.06 34.41 0.18
N ALA A 166 1.86 34.06 -0.31
CA ALA A 166 0.90 33.20 0.38
C ALA A 166 1.39 31.73 0.48
N PRO A 167 1.50 31.09 1.68
CA PRO A 167 2.14 29.76 1.82
C PRO A 167 1.20 28.56 2.00
N ALA A 168 -0.12 28.76 2.07
CA ALA A 168 -0.99 27.80 2.78
C ALA A 168 -1.20 26.42 2.12
N ARG A 169 -0.74 26.17 0.89
CA ARG A 169 -0.81 24.84 0.24
C ARG A 169 0.53 24.16 0.02
N GLN A 170 1.64 24.90 0.18
CA GLN A 170 2.99 24.34 -0.01
C GLN A 170 3.51 23.66 1.26
N THR A 171 3.12 24.09 2.45
CA THR A 171 3.81 23.65 3.69
C THR A 171 3.58 22.19 4.05
N ILE A 172 2.39 21.62 3.85
CA ILE A 172 2.11 20.20 4.13
C ILE A 172 2.83 19.30 3.11
N GLY A 173 2.81 19.66 1.82
CA GLY A 173 3.56 18.97 0.77
C GLY A 173 5.09 19.08 0.96
N CYS A 174 5.58 20.26 1.35
CA CYS A 174 7.00 20.53 1.54
C CYS A 174 7.57 19.88 2.81
N LEU A 175 6.85 19.82 3.94
CA LEU A 175 7.38 19.15 5.15
C LEU A 175 7.57 17.64 4.94
N ILE A 176 6.74 17.01 4.11
CA ILE A 176 6.89 15.59 3.77
C ILE A 176 7.96 15.42 2.68
N LEU A 177 8.03 16.29 1.66
CA LEU A 177 9.08 16.25 0.63
C LEU A 177 10.50 16.54 1.17
N VAL A 178 10.66 17.41 2.17
CA VAL A 178 11.97 17.72 2.79
C VAL A 178 12.51 16.55 3.62
N LYS A 179 11.66 15.62 4.07
CA LYS A 179 12.10 14.35 4.68
C LYS A 179 12.34 13.22 3.68
N ILE A 180 12.11 13.44 2.39
CA ILE A 180 12.27 12.47 1.30
C ILE A 180 13.57 12.75 0.48
N LYS A 181 14.47 13.61 0.96
CA LYS A 181 15.77 13.84 0.33
C LYS A 181 16.95 13.48 1.24
#